data_AF-A0A1C4N587-F1
#
_entry.id   AF-A0A1C4N587-F1
#
_cell.length_a   1.000
_cell.length_b   1.000
_cell.length_c   1.000
_cell.angle_alpha   90.00
_cell.angle_beta   90.00
_cell.angle_gamma   90.00
#
_symmetry.space_group_name_H-M   'P 1'
#
loop_
_entity.id
_entity.type
_entity.pdbx_description
1 polymer ?
#
loop_
_entity_poly.entity_id
_entity_poly.type
_entity_poly.pdbx_seq_one_letter_code
_entity_poly.pdbx_strand_id
1 'polypeptide(L)'
;MHDRINSGEERIAAFLAERLRPALYPQRLPMDIGAWHLPGEPVPAEVALRADFTPFTAGESWGGPWATTWFRLRATVPERWAGRRVEALIDLGGDGDGGRAEGLVHDERGVPVQGLHPHLDAVLVAASATGGAPVRLLVEAAGQPPDRTRRRR
;
A
#
# COMPACT_ATOMS: atom_id res chain seq x y z
N MET A 1 1.53 -4.20 -44.27
CA MET A 1 0.43 -3.37 -43.74
C MET A 1 0.81 -3.04 -42.30
N HIS A 2 1.27 -1.82 -42.04
CA HIS A 2 1.82 -1.44 -40.73
C HIS A 2 0.70 -1.32 -39.70
N ASP A 3 0.91 -2.00 -38.58
CA ASP A 3 -0.04 -2.13 -37.50
C ASP A 3 -0.05 -0.83 -36.66
N ARG A 4 -0.75 0.19 -37.17
CA ARG A 4 -0.87 1.53 -36.54
C ARG A 4 -1.55 1.47 -35.17
N ILE A 5 -2.24 0.37 -34.85
CA ILE A 5 -2.92 0.15 -33.58
C ILE A 5 -1.91 -0.28 -32.51
N ASN A 6 -1.05 -1.27 -32.80
CA ASN A 6 0.02 -1.71 -31.89
C ASN A 6 0.99 -0.57 -31.52
N SER A 7 1.37 0.27 -32.49
CA SER A 7 2.24 1.42 -32.19
C SER A 7 1.55 2.54 -31.40
N GLY A 8 0.21 2.60 -31.42
CA GLY A 8 -0.57 3.53 -30.60
C GLY A 8 -0.68 3.08 -29.15
N GLU A 9 -0.98 1.80 -28.92
CA GLU A 9 -1.12 1.20 -27.58
C GLU A 9 0.20 1.23 -26.80
N GLU A 10 1.31 0.85 -27.43
CA GLU A 10 2.65 0.91 -26.83
C GLU A 10 3.01 2.34 -26.40
N ARG A 11 2.69 3.33 -27.24
CA ARG A 11 2.92 4.74 -26.90
C ARG A 11 2.05 5.24 -25.76
N ILE A 12 0.79 4.81 -25.69
CA ILE A 12 -0.10 5.15 -24.58
C ILE A 12 0.43 4.50 -23.29
N ALA A 13 0.80 3.22 -23.34
CA ALA A 13 1.35 2.50 -22.19
C ALA A 13 2.63 3.18 -21.68
N ALA A 14 3.56 3.53 -22.57
CA ALA A 14 4.78 4.26 -22.22
C ALA A 14 4.47 5.63 -21.62
N PHE A 15 3.55 6.40 -22.21
CA PHE A 15 3.13 7.69 -21.64
C PHE A 15 2.51 7.55 -20.24
N LEU A 16 1.64 6.56 -20.04
CA LEU A 16 1.02 6.30 -18.74
C LEU A 16 2.08 5.94 -17.69
N ALA A 17 3.01 5.05 -18.02
CA ALA A 17 4.04 4.57 -17.10
C ALA A 17 5.12 5.63 -16.81
N GLU A 18 5.61 6.31 -17.83
CA GLU A 18 6.78 7.19 -17.72
C GLU A 18 6.44 8.63 -17.42
N ARG A 19 5.22 9.09 -17.78
CA ARG A 19 4.83 10.51 -17.66
C ARG A 19 3.66 10.72 -16.72
N LEU A 20 2.54 10.04 -16.94
CA LEU A 20 1.31 10.34 -16.19
C LEU A 20 1.38 9.84 -14.75
N ARG A 21 1.61 8.54 -14.53
CA ARG A 21 1.61 7.95 -13.17
C ARG A 21 2.62 8.63 -12.23
N PRO A 22 3.89 8.89 -12.63
CA PRO A 22 4.83 9.61 -11.78
C PRO A 22 4.38 11.03 -11.45
N ALA A 23 3.60 11.66 -12.34
CA ALA A 23 3.09 13.02 -12.17
C ALA A 23 1.80 13.11 -11.34
N LEU A 24 1.13 12.00 -11.00
CA LEU A 24 -0.07 12.01 -10.14
C LEU A 24 0.25 12.45 -8.71
N TYR A 25 1.42 12.06 -8.20
CA TYR A 25 1.87 12.36 -6.84
C TYR A 25 3.21 13.10 -6.83
N PRO A 26 3.23 14.37 -7.29
CA PRO A 26 4.48 15.13 -7.45
C PRO A 26 5.09 15.53 -6.10
N GLN A 27 4.30 15.52 -5.03
CA GLN A 27 4.76 15.80 -3.66
C GLN A 27 4.45 14.58 -2.80
N ARG A 28 5.48 13.98 -2.21
CA ARG A 28 5.40 12.81 -1.33
C ARG A 28 6.26 13.04 -0.11
N LEU A 29 5.85 12.46 1.01
CA LEU A 29 6.64 12.36 2.23
C LEU A 29 6.51 10.93 2.77
N PRO A 30 7.58 10.37 3.34
CA PRO A 30 7.50 9.07 3.98
C PRO A 30 6.60 9.13 5.22
N MET A 31 5.98 8.01 5.55
CA MET A 31 5.30 7.80 6.83
C MET A 31 6.25 7.06 7.78
N ASP A 32 6.07 7.26 9.08
CA ASP A 32 6.65 6.40 10.09
C ASP A 32 5.91 5.05 10.07
N ILE A 33 6.67 3.97 9.95
CA ILE A 33 6.12 2.61 9.86
C ILE A 33 6.58 1.82 11.07
N GLY A 34 5.62 1.19 11.75
CA GLY A 34 5.89 0.10 12.67
C GLY A 34 5.34 -1.20 12.09
N ALA A 35 6.02 -2.31 12.31
CA ALA A 35 5.56 -3.65 11.95
C ALA A 35 5.35 -4.51 13.20
N TRP A 36 4.32 -5.35 13.17
CA TRP A 36 4.09 -6.39 14.15
C TRP A 36 3.77 -7.69 13.41
N HIS A 37 4.68 -8.65 13.51
CA HIS A 37 4.59 -9.91 12.78
C HIS A 37 3.90 -10.98 13.60
N LEU A 38 2.95 -11.68 12.99
CA LEU A 38 2.25 -12.83 13.56
C LEU A 38 2.59 -14.08 12.74
N PRO A 39 2.83 -15.23 13.39
CA PRO A 39 3.21 -16.45 12.68
C PRO A 39 2.06 -17.12 11.90
N GLY A 40 0.83 -16.59 11.94
CA GLY A 40 -0.34 -17.21 11.33
C GLY A 40 -1.48 -16.23 11.06
N GLU A 41 -2.71 -16.69 11.32
CA GLU A 41 -3.95 -15.96 11.05
C GLU A 41 -4.02 -14.58 11.72
N PRO A 42 -4.77 -13.63 11.14
CA PRO A 42 -4.94 -12.30 11.71
C PRO A 42 -5.68 -12.37 13.05
N VAL A 43 -5.37 -11.41 13.90
CA VAL A 43 -6.13 -11.10 15.13
C VAL A 43 -7.07 -9.93 14.85
N PRO A 44 -8.12 -9.71 15.67
CA PRO A 44 -8.95 -8.51 15.53
C PRO A 44 -8.12 -7.21 15.61
N ALA A 45 -8.54 -6.18 14.87
CA ALA A 45 -7.85 -4.89 14.81
C ALA A 45 -7.64 -4.27 16.21
N GLU A 46 -8.58 -4.48 17.14
CA GLU A 46 -8.47 -4.00 18.52
C GLU A 46 -7.27 -4.61 19.26
N VAL A 47 -6.92 -5.85 18.95
CA VAL A 47 -5.71 -6.50 19.51
C VAL A 47 -4.47 -5.84 18.91
N ALA A 48 -4.43 -5.70 17.58
CA ALA A 48 -3.32 -5.08 16.88
C ALA A 48 -3.08 -3.63 17.30
N LEU A 49 -4.12 -2.83 17.59
CA LEU A 49 -3.99 -1.46 18.09
C LEU A 49 -3.17 -1.34 19.38
N ARG A 50 -3.13 -2.40 20.19
CA ARG A 50 -2.44 -2.46 21.48
C ARG A 50 -1.08 -3.17 21.42
N ALA A 51 -0.68 -3.65 20.24
CA ALA A 51 0.54 -4.40 20.07
C ALA A 51 1.81 -3.53 20.13
N ASP A 52 2.92 -4.20 20.42
CA ASP A 52 4.26 -3.60 20.46
C ASP A 52 4.91 -3.63 19.07
N PHE A 53 4.55 -2.67 18.22
CA PHE A 53 5.17 -2.53 16.90
C PHE A 53 6.62 -2.10 17.01
N THR A 54 7.49 -2.77 16.27
CA THR A 54 8.88 -2.37 16.07
C THR A 54 9.01 -1.46 14.85
N PRO A 55 9.96 -0.50 14.83
CA PRO A 55 10.22 0.30 13.63
C PRO A 55 10.49 -0.57 12.40
N PHE A 56 10.03 -0.12 11.23
CA PHE A 56 10.18 -0.82 9.96
C PHE A 56 10.50 0.20 8.85
N THR A 57 11.38 -0.16 7.92
CA THR A 57 11.68 0.69 6.75
C THR A 57 10.98 0.16 5.51
N ALA A 58 10.31 1.05 4.76
CA ALA A 58 9.74 0.69 3.48
C ALA A 58 10.80 0.08 2.55
N GLY A 59 10.48 -1.08 1.95
CA GLY A 59 11.40 -1.86 1.12
C GLY A 59 12.09 -3.02 1.85
N GLU A 60 12.02 -3.09 3.18
CA GLU A 60 12.42 -4.29 3.92
C GLU A 60 11.48 -5.46 3.61
N SER A 61 12.01 -6.68 3.72
CA SER A 61 11.18 -7.89 3.63
C SER A 61 10.32 -8.04 4.88
N TRP A 62 9.09 -8.49 4.71
CA TRP A 62 8.14 -8.68 5.79
C TRP A 62 7.30 -9.92 5.55
N GLY A 63 6.88 -10.55 6.64
CA GLY A 63 6.01 -11.73 6.60
C GLY A 63 6.65 -12.97 6.00
N GLY A 64 6.05 -14.12 6.30
CA GLY A 64 6.25 -15.38 5.59
C GLY A 64 4.97 -15.78 4.85
N PRO A 65 5.00 -16.84 4.03
CA PRO A 65 3.79 -17.38 3.42
C PRO A 65 2.72 -17.67 4.47
N TRP A 66 1.50 -17.17 4.24
CA TRP A 66 0.34 -17.34 5.14
C TRP A 66 0.49 -16.68 6.52
N ALA A 67 1.54 -15.90 6.74
CA ALA A 67 1.72 -15.13 7.96
C ALA A 67 1.07 -13.76 7.81
N THR A 68 0.45 -13.29 8.88
CA THR A 68 -0.08 -11.93 8.97
C THR A 68 0.99 -10.99 9.50
N THR A 69 1.13 -9.83 8.88
CA THR A 69 1.86 -8.69 9.46
C THR A 69 0.91 -7.51 9.59
N TRP A 70 0.89 -6.91 10.76
CA TRP A 70 0.23 -5.64 10.99
C TRP A 70 1.24 -4.51 10.79
N PHE A 71 0.86 -3.48 10.04
CA PHE A 71 1.62 -2.24 9.93
C PHE A 71 0.88 -1.09 10.57
N ARG A 72 1.58 -0.32 11.41
CA ARG A 72 1.07 0.94 11.97
C ARG A 72 1.74 2.09 11.25
N LEU A 73 0.95 2.83 10.47
CA LEU A 73 1.40 3.93 9.65
C LEU A 73 1.05 5.26 10.29
N ARG A 74 2.03 6.15 10.41
CA ARG A 74 1.89 7.43 11.08
C ARG A 74 2.53 8.55 10.27
N ALA A 75 1.82 9.65 10.11
CA ALA A 75 2.36 10.87 9.54
C ALA A 75 1.58 12.08 10.06
N THR A 76 2.01 13.26 9.63
CA THR A 76 1.30 14.52 9.82
C THR A 76 1.16 15.19 8.47
N VAL A 77 -0.04 15.64 8.12
CA VAL A 77 -0.26 16.39 6.88
C VAL A 77 0.54 17.70 6.95
N PRO A 78 1.45 17.99 6.01
CA PRO A 78 2.17 19.26 6.01
C PRO A 78 1.24 20.45 5.83
N GLU A 79 1.56 21.58 6.45
CA GLU A 79 0.77 22.81 6.31
C GLU A 79 0.55 23.23 4.85
N ARG A 80 1.59 23.08 4.02
CA ARG A 80 1.55 23.38 2.58
C ARG A 80 0.57 22.48 1.78
N TRP A 81 -0.01 21.45 2.38
CA TRP A 81 -1.01 20.57 1.77
C TRP A 81 -2.44 20.88 2.20
N ALA A 82 -2.66 21.91 3.03
CA ALA A 82 -4.01 22.34 3.40
C ALA A 82 -4.88 22.61 2.16
N GLY A 83 -6.15 22.19 2.20
CA GLY A 83 -7.10 22.30 1.10
C GLY A 83 -6.90 21.33 -0.06
N ARG A 84 -5.84 20.50 -0.05
CA ARG A 84 -5.56 19.53 -1.11
C ARG A 84 -6.13 18.15 -0.80
N ARG A 85 -6.38 17.36 -1.84
CA ARG A 85 -6.58 15.91 -1.70
C ARG A 85 -5.27 15.26 -1.26
N VAL A 86 -5.33 14.42 -0.23
CA VAL A 86 -4.21 13.67 0.31
C VAL A 86 -4.57 12.20 0.36
N GLU A 87 -3.65 11.37 -0.11
CA GLU A 87 -3.76 9.92 -0.14
C GLU A 87 -2.51 9.30 0.50
N ALA A 88 -2.68 8.17 1.18
CA ALA A 88 -1.58 7.33 1.61
C ALA A 88 -1.34 6.28 0.51
N LEU A 89 -0.12 6.22 0.01
CA LEU A 89 0.30 5.22 -0.97
C LEU A 89 0.93 4.05 -0.21
N ILE A 90 0.29 2.90 -0.23
CA ILE A 90 0.66 1.72 0.54
C ILE A 90 0.86 0.56 -0.44
N ASP A 91 2.12 0.37 -0.84
CA ASP A 91 2.54 -0.75 -1.65
C ASP A 91 3.05 -1.87 -0.73
N LEU A 92 2.31 -2.99 -0.71
CA LEU A 92 2.67 -4.18 0.05
C LEU A 92 3.69 -5.07 -0.69
N GLY A 93 4.00 -4.76 -1.95
CA GLY A 93 4.80 -5.59 -2.84
C GLY A 93 4.03 -6.81 -3.35
N GLY A 94 4.77 -7.80 -3.85
CA GLY A 94 4.19 -9.06 -4.36
C GLY A 94 4.00 -9.13 -5.88
N ASP A 95 4.91 -8.52 -6.64
CA ASP A 95 4.97 -8.69 -8.09
C ASP A 95 5.93 -9.83 -8.51
N GLY A 96 5.53 -10.58 -9.55
CA GLY A 96 6.33 -11.65 -10.16
C GLY A 96 6.10 -13.05 -9.56
N ASP A 97 7.16 -13.87 -9.57
CA ASP A 97 7.16 -15.29 -9.15
C ASP A 97 7.08 -15.50 -7.62
N GLY A 98 6.87 -14.43 -6.83
CA GLY A 98 7.00 -14.42 -5.37
C GLY A 98 5.69 -14.48 -4.57
N GLY A 99 4.53 -14.43 -5.24
CA GLY A 99 3.20 -14.41 -4.60
C GLY A 99 2.65 -13.00 -4.37
N ARG A 100 1.32 -12.87 -4.33
CA ARG A 100 0.63 -11.57 -4.16
C ARG A 100 0.47 -11.24 -2.69
N ALA A 101 0.73 -9.99 -2.32
CA ALA A 101 0.31 -9.46 -1.03
C ALA A 101 -1.06 -8.78 -1.16
N GLU A 102 -1.92 -9.04 -0.19
CA GLU A 102 -3.20 -8.34 -0.02
C GLU A 102 -3.28 -7.81 1.41
N GLY A 103 -4.14 -6.82 1.63
CA GLY A 103 -4.32 -6.28 2.95
C GLY A 103 -5.64 -5.55 3.16
N LEU A 104 -5.90 -5.15 4.40
CA LEU A 104 -7.06 -4.39 4.81
C LEU A 104 -6.61 -3.21 5.67
N VAL A 105 -6.95 -2.01 5.20
CA VAL A 105 -6.66 -0.76 5.92
C VAL A 105 -7.79 -0.47 6.88
N HIS A 106 -7.40 -0.16 8.10
CA HIS A 106 -8.23 0.28 9.19
C HIS A 106 -7.83 1.70 9.60
N ASP A 107 -8.79 2.46 10.09
CA ASP A 107 -8.53 3.76 10.69
C ASP A 107 -7.89 3.63 12.08
N GLU A 108 -7.65 4.77 12.74
CA GLU A 108 -7.05 4.81 14.08
C GLU A 108 -7.89 4.14 15.19
N ARG A 109 -9.16 3.86 14.91
CA ARG A 109 -10.09 3.19 15.81
C ARG A 109 -10.24 1.70 15.48
N GLY A 110 -9.55 1.22 14.44
CA GLY A 110 -9.63 -0.16 13.99
C GLY A 110 -10.83 -0.43 13.10
N VAL A 111 -11.51 0.60 12.57
CA VAL A 111 -12.63 0.42 11.64
C VAL A 111 -12.09 0.15 10.24
N PRO A 112 -12.53 -0.92 9.55
CA PRO A 112 -12.12 -1.19 8.16
C PRO A 112 -12.53 -0.06 7.21
N VAL A 113 -11.61 0.35 6.35
CA VAL A 113 -11.77 1.46 5.39
C VAL A 113 -11.69 0.98 3.95
N GLN A 114 -10.64 0.23 3.59
CA GLN A 114 -10.37 -0.16 2.20
C GLN A 114 -9.47 -1.40 2.14
N GLY A 115 -9.75 -2.33 1.22
CA GLY A 115 -8.82 -3.40 0.87
C GLY A 115 -7.64 -2.89 0.02
N LEU A 116 -6.49 -3.55 0.13
CA LEU A 116 -5.30 -3.29 -0.66
C LEU A 116 -4.97 -4.50 -1.53
N HIS A 117 -4.60 -4.21 -2.78
CA HIS A 117 -4.01 -5.16 -3.71
C HIS A 117 -3.10 -4.39 -4.68
N PRO A 118 -2.26 -5.06 -5.50
CA PRO A 118 -1.25 -4.38 -6.35
C PRO A 118 -1.77 -3.34 -7.35
N HIS A 119 -3.09 -3.20 -7.52
CA HIS A 119 -3.70 -2.20 -8.40
C HIS A 119 -4.64 -1.24 -7.65
N LEU A 120 -4.63 -1.30 -6.32
CA LEU A 120 -5.39 -0.45 -5.41
C LEU A 120 -4.54 -0.23 -4.14
N ASP A 121 -3.55 0.66 -4.28
CA ASP A 121 -2.54 0.99 -3.27
C ASP A 121 -2.74 2.41 -2.67
N ALA A 122 -3.55 3.24 -3.31
CA ALA A 122 -3.89 4.57 -2.83
C ALA A 122 -5.12 4.54 -1.90
N VAL A 123 -4.94 5.04 -0.68
CA VAL A 123 -6.00 5.18 0.33
C VAL A 123 -6.30 6.65 0.54
N LEU A 124 -7.57 7.05 0.43
CA LEU A 124 -7.96 8.43 0.70
C LEU A 124 -7.79 8.78 2.18
N VAL A 125 -6.93 9.76 2.46
CA VAL A 125 -6.78 10.34 3.82
C VAL A 125 -7.71 11.53 3.98
N ALA A 126 -7.75 12.43 3.00
CA ALA A 126 -8.66 13.57 2.99
C ALA A 126 -8.94 14.05 1.57
N ALA A 127 -10.20 14.36 1.25
CA ALA A 127 -10.55 15.02 0.00
C ALA A 127 -10.11 16.50 -0.03
N SER A 128 -10.11 17.13 1.15
CA SER A 128 -9.57 18.47 1.41
C SER A 128 -8.90 18.44 2.78
N ALA A 129 -7.57 18.45 2.79
CA ALA A 129 -6.81 18.20 4.01
C ALA A 129 -6.71 19.43 4.90
N THR A 130 -6.62 19.20 6.21
CA THR A 130 -6.22 20.23 7.18
C THR A 130 -4.72 20.08 7.45
N GLY A 131 -3.97 21.17 7.33
CA GLY A 131 -2.56 21.20 7.70
C GLY A 131 -2.36 20.83 9.17
N GLY A 132 -1.31 20.08 9.49
CA GLY A 132 -1.04 19.59 10.84
C GLY A 132 -1.92 18.41 11.29
N ALA A 133 -2.92 17.99 10.49
CA ALA A 133 -3.77 16.86 10.85
C ALA A 133 -2.96 15.56 10.94
N PRO A 134 -3.15 14.75 12.01
CA PRO A 134 -2.49 13.47 12.12
C PRO A 134 -3.06 12.47 11.12
N VAL A 135 -2.18 11.67 10.52
CA VAL A 135 -2.56 10.47 9.77
C VAL A 135 -2.16 9.26 10.62
N ARG A 136 -3.13 8.38 10.85
CA ARG A 136 -3.02 7.18 11.68
C ARG A 136 -3.80 6.08 10.99
N LEU A 137 -3.08 5.12 10.41
CA LEU A 137 -3.67 3.96 9.74
C LEU A 137 -3.07 2.69 10.32
N LEU A 138 -3.88 1.64 10.33
CA LEU A 138 -3.47 0.30 10.70
C LEU A 138 -3.74 -0.61 9.50
N VAL A 139 -2.75 -1.37 9.05
CA VAL A 139 -2.87 -2.23 7.87
C VAL A 139 -2.67 -3.67 8.31
N GLU A 140 -3.68 -4.49 8.12
CA GLU A 140 -3.55 -5.95 8.15
C GLU A 140 -3.01 -6.38 6.79
N ALA A 141 -1.90 -7.12 6.74
CA ALA A 141 -1.30 -7.56 5.49
C ALA A 141 -0.95 -9.05 5.56
N ALA A 142 -1.23 -9.78 4.47
CA ALA A 142 -0.90 -11.18 4.35
C ALA A 142 -0.20 -11.46 3.01
N GLY A 143 0.90 -12.21 3.08
CA GLY A 143 1.59 -12.69 1.89
C GLY A 143 1.00 -14.02 1.43
N GLN A 144 0.50 -14.08 0.20
CA GLN A 144 0.17 -15.35 -0.45
C GLN A 144 1.46 -16.00 -0.95
N PRO A 145 1.63 -17.33 -0.82
CA PRO A 145 2.74 -18.00 -1.48
C PRO A 145 2.65 -17.87 -3.01
N PRO A 146 3.77 -18.04 -3.72
CA PRO A 146 3.74 -18.10 -5.17
C PRO A 146 2.93 -19.29 -5.66
N ASP A 147 2.13 -19.07 -6.71
CA ASP A 147 1.36 -20.12 -7.36
C ASP A 147 2.32 -21.11 -8.06
N ARG A 148 2.55 -22.27 -7.41
CA ARG A 148 3.45 -23.31 -7.93
C ARG A 148 2.89 -24.03 -9.16
N THR A 149 1.65 -23.77 -9.58
CA THR A 149 1.02 -24.47 -10.71
C THR A 149 1.39 -23.90 -12.09
N ARG A 150 1.94 -22.68 -12.17
CA ARG A 150 2.35 -22.06 -13.44
C ARG A 150 3.73 -22.46 -13.97
N ARG A 151 4.54 -23.22 -13.22
CA ARG A 151 5.92 -23.63 -13.61
C ARG A 151 6.01 -24.88 -14.49
N ARG A 152 4.92 -25.31 -15.13
CA ARG A 152 4.92 -26.42 -16.10
C ARG A 152 4.31 -25.98 -17.44
N ARG A 153 5.02 -25.16 -18.20
CA ARG A 153 4.92 -25.11 -19.67
C ARG A 153 6.28 -24.79 -20.26
#